data_AF-A0A126PVS1-F1
#
_entry.id   AF-A0A126PVS1-F1
#
_cell.length_a   1.000
_cell.length_b   1.000
_cell.length_c   1.000
_cell.angle_alpha   90.00
_cell.angle_beta   90.00
_cell.angle_gamma   90.00
#
_symmetry.space_group_name_H-M   'P 1'
#
loop_
_entity.id
_entity.type
_entity.pdbx_description
1 polymer ?
#
loop_
_entity_poly.entity_id
_entity_poly.type
_entity_poly.pdbx_seq_one_letter_code
_entity_poly.pdbx_strand_id
1 'polypeptide(L)'
;MSKQKVPFWRTPSGWSAIGLITAASYFLLVEHGEHVFPYLPYLILLLCLVMHIFMHGSHGKGHETHEHTEKTFKEQTEDNEQYRKGYIEGLEQARKGKHKTENNNAR
;
A
#
# COMPACT_ATOMS: atom_id res chain seq x y z
N MET A 1 -25.86 -34.35 -7.51
CA MET A 1 -24.59 -35.00 -7.90
C MET A 1 -23.55 -33.93 -8.19
N SER A 2 -22.65 -33.66 -7.24
CA SER A 2 -21.54 -32.73 -7.42
C SER A 2 -20.55 -33.30 -8.43
N LYS A 3 -20.42 -32.70 -9.61
CA LYS A 3 -19.35 -33.03 -10.56
C LYS A 3 -18.04 -32.48 -10.01
N GLN A 4 -17.28 -33.30 -9.27
CA GLN A 4 -15.88 -32.99 -8.99
C GLN A 4 -15.11 -33.01 -10.31
N LYS A 5 -14.71 -31.83 -10.78
CA LYS A 5 -13.68 -31.72 -11.82
C LYS A 5 -12.38 -32.20 -11.19
N VAL A 6 -11.81 -33.28 -11.71
CA VAL A 6 -10.45 -33.68 -11.32
C VAL A 6 -9.52 -32.50 -11.61
N PRO A 7 -8.71 -32.06 -10.64
CA PRO A 7 -7.81 -30.95 -10.85
C PRO A 7 -6.85 -31.31 -11.99
N PHE A 8 -6.62 -30.38 -12.91
CA PHE A 8 -5.70 -30.53 -14.05
C PHE A 8 -4.27 -30.97 -13.64
N TRP A 9 -3.90 -30.73 -12.38
CA TRP A 9 -2.64 -31.21 -11.80
C TRP A 9 -2.59 -32.72 -11.49
N ARG A 10 -3.70 -33.45 -11.59
CA ARG A 10 -3.76 -34.91 -11.47
C ARG A 10 -3.93 -35.64 -12.80
N THR A 11 -3.97 -34.92 -13.93
CA THR A 11 -3.97 -35.57 -15.25
C THR A 11 -2.54 -35.88 -15.72
N PRO A 12 -2.35 -36.92 -16.57
CA PRO A 12 -1.02 -37.27 -17.12
C PRO A 12 -0.37 -36.12 -17.88
N SER A 13 -1.18 -35.28 -18.53
CA SER A 13 -0.75 -34.05 -19.19
C SER A 13 -0.20 -33.02 -18.21
N GLY A 14 -0.78 -32.89 -17.00
CA GLY A 14 -0.28 -32.01 -15.95
C GLY A 14 1.08 -32.47 -15.43
N TRP A 15 1.26 -33.77 -15.22
CA TRP A 15 2.56 -34.35 -14.84
C TRP A 15 3.63 -34.16 -15.92
N SER A 16 3.28 -34.35 -17.19
CA SER A 16 4.19 -34.09 -18.31
C SER A 16 4.61 -32.63 -18.36
N ALA A 17 3.66 -31.69 -18.21
CA ALA A 17 3.96 -30.26 -18.17
C ALA A 17 4.88 -29.90 -16.99
N ILE A 18 4.61 -30.42 -15.78
CA ILE A 18 5.47 -30.20 -14.61
C ILE A 18 6.87 -30.77 -14.85
N GLY A 19 6.97 -31.97 -15.42
CA GLY A 19 8.24 -32.60 -15.77
C GLY A 19 9.05 -31.75 -16.75
N LEU A 20 8.39 -31.23 -17.80
CA LEU A 20 9.03 -30.38 -18.81
C LEU A 20 9.50 -29.05 -18.21
N ILE A 21 8.66 -28.38 -17.40
CA ILE A 21 9.02 -27.14 -16.70
C ILE A 21 10.21 -27.39 -15.75
N THR A 22 10.20 -28.51 -15.04
CA THR A 22 11.28 -28.89 -14.12
C THR A 22 12.57 -29.14 -14.87
N ALA A 23 12.54 -29.90 -15.97
CA ALA A 23 13.70 -30.17 -16.80
C ALA A 23 14.27 -28.89 -17.45
N ALA A 24 13.42 -28.02 -17.98
CA ALA A 24 13.82 -26.74 -18.56
C ALA A 24 14.44 -25.82 -17.50
N SER A 25 13.82 -25.71 -16.33
CA SER A 25 14.36 -24.94 -15.20
C SER A 25 15.69 -25.50 -14.71
N TYR A 26 15.83 -26.82 -14.63
CA TYR A 26 17.07 -27.48 -14.22
C TYR A 26 18.21 -27.19 -15.19
N PHE A 27 17.99 -27.36 -16.50
CA PHE A 27 19.00 -27.09 -17.51
C PHE A 27 19.43 -25.62 -17.50
N LEU A 28 18.46 -24.70 -17.35
CA LEU A 28 18.73 -23.26 -17.27
C LEU A 28 19.52 -22.90 -16.00
N LEU A 29 19.28 -23.55 -14.87
CA LEU A 29 20.02 -23.32 -13.63
C LEU A 29 21.42 -23.96 -13.64
N VAL A 30 21.60 -25.12 -14.27
CA VAL A 30 22.90 -25.82 -14.32
C VAL A 30 23.84 -25.15 -15.32
N GLU A 31 23.35 -24.88 -16.53
CA GLU A 31 24.19 -24.33 -17.60
C GLU A 31 24.39 -22.81 -17.45
N HIS A 32 23.37 -22.09 -16.96
CA HIS A 32 23.43 -20.64 -16.78
C HIS A 32 23.45 -20.20 -15.33
N GLY A 33 23.75 -21.09 -14.38
CA GLY A 33 23.77 -20.79 -12.95
C GLY A 33 24.67 -19.60 -12.57
N GLU A 34 25.84 -19.49 -13.19
CA GLU A 34 26.78 -18.38 -12.97
C GLU A 34 26.23 -17.03 -13.44
N HIS A 35 25.28 -17.03 -14.37
CA HIS A 35 24.55 -15.83 -14.78
C HIS A 35 23.32 -15.62 -13.89
N VAL A 36 22.60 -16.68 -13.52
CA VAL A 36 21.38 -16.57 -12.71
C VAL A 36 21.67 -16.06 -11.30
N PHE A 37 22.76 -16.47 -10.65
CA PHE A 37 23.12 -16.02 -9.30
C PHE A 37 23.26 -14.49 -9.16
N PRO A 38 24.02 -13.79 -10.03
CA PRO A 38 24.09 -12.33 -10.01
C PRO A 38 22.79 -11.66 -10.49
N TYR A 39 21.94 -12.33 -11.29
CA TYR A 39 20.63 -11.80 -11.68
C TYR A 39 19.52 -11.99 -10.64
N LEU A 40 19.69 -12.89 -9.67
CA LEU A 40 18.74 -13.16 -8.59
C LEU A 40 18.27 -11.89 -7.83
N PRO A 41 19.16 -10.98 -7.38
CA PRO A 41 18.73 -9.73 -6.76
C PRO A 41 17.90 -8.85 -7.70
N TYR A 42 18.24 -8.80 -8.99
CA TYR A 42 17.46 -8.06 -9.99
C TYR A 42 16.09 -8.69 -10.24
N LEU A 43 15.99 -10.01 -10.19
CA LEU A 43 14.74 -10.75 -10.34
C LEU A 43 13.79 -10.46 -9.17
N ILE A 44 14.31 -10.37 -7.94
CA ILE A 44 13.54 -9.96 -6.75
C ILE A 44 13.01 -8.52 -6.90
N LEU A 45 13.84 -7.60 -7.39
CA LEU A 45 13.42 -6.21 -7.66
C LEU A 45 12.38 -6.13 -8.77
N LEU A 46 12.56 -6.89 -9.86
CA LEU A 46 11.59 -6.99 -10.95
C LEU A 46 10.25 -7.53 -10.42
N LEU A 47 10.29 -8.58 -9.60
CA LEU A 47 9.10 -9.13 -8.94
C LEU A 47 8.43 -8.08 -8.05
N CYS A 48 9.20 -7.26 -7.32
CA CYS A 48 8.68 -6.14 -6.54
C CYS A 48 7.97 -5.10 -7.41
N LEU A 49 8.54 -4.72 -8.56
CA LEU A 49 7.91 -3.80 -9.52
C LEU A 49 6.64 -4.40 -10.11
N VAL A 50 6.66 -5.67 -10.49
CA VAL A 50 5.49 -6.38 -11.03
C VAL A 50 4.39 -6.47 -9.97
N MET A 51 4.73 -6.81 -8.72
CA MET A 51 3.77 -6.85 -7.62
C MET A 51 3.18 -5.46 -7.37
N HIS A 52 3.98 -4.40 -7.30
CA HIS A 52 3.45 -3.06 -7.11
C HIS A 52 2.55 -2.64 -8.26
N ILE A 53 2.96 -2.83 -9.52
CA ILE A 53 2.15 -2.47 -10.70
C ILE A 53 0.83 -3.25 -10.72
N PHE A 54 0.86 -4.54 -10.39
CA PHE A 54 -0.33 -5.39 -10.41
C PHE A 54 -1.24 -5.17 -9.18
N MET A 55 -0.66 -4.77 -8.04
CA MET A 55 -1.40 -4.45 -6.81
C MET A 55 -1.85 -2.97 -6.75
N HIS A 56 -1.41 -2.12 -7.67
CA HIS A 56 -1.81 -0.71 -7.75
C HIS A 56 -3.13 -0.49 -8.53
N GLY A 57 -4.02 -1.48 -8.53
CA GLY A 57 -5.18 -1.52 -9.42
C GLY A 57 -6.57 -1.53 -8.78
N SER A 58 -6.77 -1.95 -7.52
CA SER A 58 -8.15 -2.11 -6.99
C SER A 58 -8.20 -2.41 -5.49
N HIS A 59 -8.24 -1.36 -4.66
CA HIS A 59 -9.08 -1.33 -3.45
C HIS A 59 -9.78 0.02 -3.37
N GLY A 60 -10.52 0.33 -4.42
CA GLY A 60 -11.48 1.43 -4.45
C GLY A 60 -12.84 0.87 -4.80
N LYS A 61 -13.59 0.39 -3.79
CA LYS A 61 -15.06 0.53 -3.65
C LYS A 61 -15.58 -0.30 -2.48
N GLY A 62 -15.91 0.41 -1.42
CA GLY A 62 -16.66 -0.10 -0.27
C GLY A 62 -16.94 1.03 0.72
N HIS A 63 -17.69 2.04 0.25
CA HIS A 63 -18.15 3.24 0.97
C HIS A 63 -17.05 4.11 1.56
N GLU A 64 -16.70 5.21 0.89
CA GLU A 64 -17.03 6.56 1.37
C GLU A 64 -17.11 7.44 0.13
N THR A 65 -18.28 8.03 -0.08
CA THR A 65 -18.47 9.07 -1.08
C THR A 65 -17.62 10.26 -0.65
N HIS A 66 -16.36 10.29 -1.07
CA HIS A 66 -15.59 11.53 -1.13
C HIS A 66 -16.16 12.36 -2.28
N GLU A 67 -17.37 12.86 -2.05
CA GLU A 67 -17.77 14.13 -2.61
C GLU A 67 -16.64 15.09 -2.21
N HIS A 68 -15.97 15.67 -3.20
CA HIS A 68 -15.10 16.82 -2.98
C HIS A 68 -15.99 18.03 -2.68
N THR A 69 -16.85 17.89 -1.67
CA THR A 69 -17.49 18.97 -0.97
C THR A 69 -16.35 19.69 -0.29
N GLU A 70 -16.18 20.96 -0.61
CA GLU A 70 -15.37 21.88 0.18
C GLU A 70 -15.95 21.84 1.61
N LYS A 71 -15.44 20.94 2.44
CA LYS A 71 -15.86 20.82 3.83
C LYS A 71 -15.41 22.10 4.50
N THR A 72 -16.39 22.94 4.85
CA THR A 72 -16.13 24.18 5.59
C THR A 72 -15.27 23.85 6.80
N PHE A 73 -14.32 24.72 7.13
CA PHE A 73 -13.38 24.58 8.25
C PHE A 73 -14.02 24.03 9.54
N LYS A 74 -15.29 24.36 9.82
CA LYS A 74 -16.07 23.81 10.92
C LYS A 74 -16.26 22.29 10.86
N GLU A 75 -16.65 21.73 9.71
CA GLU A 75 -16.90 20.30 9.54
C GLU A 75 -15.61 19.50 9.72
N GLN A 76 -14.50 20.02 9.18
CA GLN A 76 -13.17 19.43 9.32
C GLN A 76 -12.55 19.57 10.73
N THR A 77 -13.13 20.43 11.58
CA THR A 77 -12.77 20.52 13.01
C THR A 77 -13.62 19.62 13.88
N GLU A 78 -14.80 19.18 13.41
CA GLU A 78 -15.68 18.29 14.16
C GLU A 78 -15.34 16.82 13.94
N ASP A 79 -14.95 16.43 12.72
CA ASP A 79 -14.53 15.07 12.38
C ASP A 79 -13.12 14.72 12.90
N ASN A 80 -12.26 15.72 13.09
CA ASN A 80 -10.88 15.55 13.50
C ASN A 80 -10.60 16.17 14.89
N GLU A 81 -10.77 15.36 15.93
CA GLU A 81 -10.54 15.76 17.33
C GLU A 81 -9.12 16.29 17.58
N GLN A 82 -8.11 15.72 16.91
CA GLN A 82 -6.71 16.14 17.04
C GLN A 82 -6.52 17.56 16.49
N TYR A 83 -7.10 17.84 15.32
CA TYR A 83 -7.06 19.16 14.71
C TYR A 83 -7.74 20.22 15.59
N ARG A 84 -8.92 19.90 16.15
CA ARG A 84 -9.67 20.79 17.05
C ARG A 84 -8.87 21.15 18.31
N LYS A 85 -8.25 20.16 18.95
CA LYS A 85 -7.43 20.38 20.15
C LYS A 85 -6.26 21.31 19.86
N GLY A 86 -5.52 21.07 18.77
CA GLY A 86 -4.41 21.93 18.36
C GLY A 86 -4.83 23.36 18.04
N TYR A 87 -5.98 23.56 17.38
CA TYR A 87 -6.49 24.90 17.05
C TYR A 87 -6.86 25.72 18.30
N ILE A 88 -7.58 25.11 19.26
CA ILE A 88 -7.97 25.78 20.51
C ILE A 88 -6.73 26.17 21.31
N GLU A 89 -5.75 25.27 21.42
CA GLU A 89 -4.50 25.54 22.13
C GLU A 89 -3.73 26.71 21.50
N GLY A 90 -3.64 26.76 20.16
CA GLY A 90 -3.01 27.86 19.45
C GLY A 90 -3.67 29.22 19.74
N LEU A 91 -5.00 29.27 19.78
CA LEU A 91 -5.74 30.50 20.14
C LEU A 91 -5.50 30.91 21.60
N GLU A 92 -5.43 29.95 22.52
CA GLU A 92 -5.10 30.23 23.91
C GLU A 92 -3.68 30.77 24.08
N GLN A 93 -2.70 30.18 23.37
CA GLN A 93 -1.33 30.66 23.36
C GLN A 93 -1.23 32.08 22.80
N ALA A 94 -1.92 32.37 21.69
CA ALA A 94 -1.98 33.71 21.10
C ALA A 94 -2.62 34.72 22.07
N ARG A 95 -3.72 34.36 22.73
CA ARG A 95 -4.39 35.22 23.73
C ARG A 95 -3.49 35.49 24.93
N LYS A 96 -2.82 34.46 25.47
CA LYS A 96 -1.86 34.59 26.58
C LYS A 96 -0.68 35.47 26.18
N GLY A 97 -0.18 35.31 24.95
CA GLY A 97 0.87 36.15 24.39
C GLY A 97 0.46 37.64 24.33
N LYS A 98 -0.75 37.93 23.83
CA LYS A 98 -1.27 39.30 23.75
C LYS A 98 -1.43 39.94 25.15
N HIS A 99 -2.02 39.22 26.09
CA HIS A 99 -2.22 39.70 27.47
C HIS A 99 -0.90 39.98 28.19
N LYS A 100 0.13 39.16 27.95
CA LYS A 100 1.48 39.40 28.48
C LYS A 100 2.11 40.67 27.90
N THR A 101 2.00 40.88 26.59
CA THR A 101 2.50 42.09 25.91
C THR A 101 1.79 43.36 26.39
N GLU A 102 0.47 43.30 26.59
CA GLU A 102 -0.32 44.44 27.06
C GLU A 102 0.04 44.85 28.50
N ASN A 103 0.23 43.89 29.40
CA ASN A 103 0.69 44.16 30.78
C ASN A 103 2.09 44.79 30.82
N ASN A 104 3.03 44.29 30.02
CA ASN A 104 4.40 44.82 29.99
C ASN A 104 4.49 46.25 29.43
N ASN A 105 3.52 46.69 28.62
CA ASN A 105 3.47 48.04 28.05
C ASN A 105 2.67 49.04 28.92
N ALA A 106 2.01 48.57 29.99
CA ALA A 106 1.21 49.40 30.90
C ALA A 106 1.97 49.81 32.18
N ARG A 107 3.29 49.63 32.22
CA ARG A 107 4.19 49.98 33.32
C ARG A 107 5.21 51.03 32.86
#